data_AF-A0A1Y3ARK9-F1
#
_entry.id   AF-A0A1Y3ARK9-F1
#
_cell.length_a   1.000
_cell.length_b   1.000
_cell.length_c   1.000
_cell.angle_alpha   90.00
_cell.angle_beta   90.00
_cell.angle_gamma   90.00
#
_symmetry.space_group_name_H-M   'P 1'
#
loop_
_entity.id
_entity.type
_entity.pdbx_description
1 polymer ?
#
loop_
_entity_poly.entity_id
_entity_poly.type
_entity_poly.pdbx_seq_one_letter_code
_entity_poly.pdbx_strand_id
1 'polypeptide(L)'
;MDKHLRSMEMINGDQRFPETLTELKEHCGRNKKVIDLMTKMADKCMTGFTKNIMQVAVYSIRRSRKTMCRNKPNKEMMAIIDAGRCVNSGGKRFGNCVQRAQIHIQTVKNLSSKERIPFICCFTS
;
A
#
# COMPACT_ATOMS: atom_id res chain seq x y z
N MET A 1 5.41 -7.68 -12.66
CA MET A 1 4.42 -6.93 -11.86
C MET A 1 4.14 -5.62 -12.59
N ASP A 2 2.86 -5.28 -12.82
CA ASP A 2 2.45 -4.10 -13.60
C ASP A 2 2.99 -2.79 -12.98
N LYS A 3 3.42 -1.83 -13.82
CA LYS A 3 4.00 -0.54 -13.36
C LYS A 3 3.05 0.26 -12.46
N HIS A 4 1.74 0.10 -12.63
CA HIS A 4 0.74 0.77 -11.82
C HIS A 4 0.56 0.08 -10.46
N LEU A 5 0.75 -1.23 -10.36
CA LEU A 5 0.75 -1.92 -9.05
C LEU A 5 1.98 -1.57 -8.23
N ARG A 6 3.15 -1.43 -8.88
CA ARG A 6 4.36 -0.88 -8.25
C ARG A 6 4.15 0.53 -7.70
N SER A 7 3.23 1.30 -8.28
CA SER A 7 2.92 2.64 -7.80
C SER A 7 2.11 2.68 -6.48
N MET A 8 1.69 1.53 -5.95
CA MET A 8 1.17 1.45 -4.57
C MET A 8 2.26 1.18 -3.54
N GLU A 9 3.42 0.72 -3.98
CA GLU A 9 4.53 0.43 -3.11
C GLU A 9 5.24 1.75 -2.83
N MET A 10 5.08 2.29 -1.62
CA MET A 10 6.01 3.31 -1.07
C MET A 10 7.42 2.74 -0.86
N ILE A 11 7.62 1.47 -1.19
CA ILE A 11 8.82 0.68 -1.07
C ILE A 11 9.77 1.20 -2.15
N ASN A 12 10.83 1.90 -1.73
CA ASN A 12 11.92 2.50 -2.51
C ASN A 12 11.86 4.03 -2.67
N GLY A 13 10.82 4.72 -2.20
CA GLY A 13 10.76 6.19 -2.25
C GLY A 13 10.52 6.78 -3.64
N ASP A 14 10.36 5.95 -4.68
CA ASP A 14 10.00 6.40 -6.03
C ASP A 14 8.58 7.00 -6.08
N GLN A 15 7.70 6.57 -5.17
CA GLN A 15 6.35 7.07 -5.04
C GLN A 15 6.30 8.22 -4.03
N ARG A 16 6.33 9.46 -4.51
CA ARG A 16 6.19 10.66 -3.69
C ARG A 16 4.71 10.90 -3.34
N PHE A 17 4.43 11.11 -2.06
CA PHE A 17 3.14 11.55 -1.56
C PHE A 17 2.91 13.02 -1.96
N PRO A 18 1.69 13.40 -2.35
CA PRO A 18 1.42 14.75 -2.84
C PRO A 18 1.65 15.81 -1.75
N GLU A 19 2.41 16.85 -2.09
CA GLU A 19 2.66 18.04 -1.24
C GLU A 19 1.91 19.26 -1.75
N THR A 20 1.23 19.15 -2.89
CA THR A 20 0.37 20.21 -3.45
C THR A 20 -0.97 19.68 -3.95
N LEU A 21 -1.94 20.58 -4.11
CA LEU A 21 -3.26 20.27 -4.68
C LEU A 21 -3.16 19.68 -6.10
N THR A 22 -2.23 20.20 -6.91
CA THR A 22 -2.00 19.72 -8.28
C THR A 22 -1.46 18.30 -8.28
N GLU A 23 -0.44 18.03 -7.46
CA GLU A 23 0.12 16.69 -7.29
C GLU A 23 -0.91 15.70 -6.74
N LEU A 24 -1.77 16.14 -5.83
CA LEU A 24 -2.84 15.32 -5.28
C LEU A 24 -3.85 14.92 -6.37
N LYS A 25 -4.21 15.83 -7.27
CA LYS A 25 -5.12 15.53 -8.39
C LYS A 25 -4.53 14.43 -9.30
N GLU A 26 -3.25 14.50 -9.60
CA GLU A 26 -2.56 13.46 -10.35
C GLU A 26 -2.48 12.13 -9.59
N HIS A 27 -2.13 12.18 -8.30
CA HIS A 27 -2.08 11.03 -7.41
C HIS A 27 -3.44 10.31 -7.37
N CYS A 28 -4.54 11.06 -7.30
CA CYS A 28 -5.90 10.57 -7.35
C CYS A 28 -6.27 9.90 -8.68
N GLY A 29 -5.75 10.41 -9.80
CA GLY A 29 -5.89 9.81 -11.13
C GLY A 29 -5.12 8.49 -11.26
N ARG A 30 -3.88 8.45 -10.76
CA ARG A 30 -3.05 7.23 -10.72
C ARG A 30 -3.73 6.14 -9.89
N ASN A 31 -4.12 6.46 -8.65
CA ASN A 31 -4.78 5.51 -7.75
C ASN A 31 -6.07 4.91 -8.31
N LYS A 32 -6.86 5.67 -9.09
CA LYS A 32 -8.04 5.14 -9.77
C LYS A 32 -7.67 3.95 -10.67
N LYS A 33 -6.63 4.12 -11.51
CA LYS A 33 -6.18 3.06 -12.43
C LYS A 33 -5.67 1.83 -11.68
N VAL A 34 -4.95 2.03 -10.58
CA VAL A 34 -4.44 0.91 -9.78
C VAL A 34 -5.57 0.12 -9.12
N ILE A 35 -6.56 0.80 -8.53
CA ILE A 35 -7.75 0.16 -7.95
C ILE A 35 -8.47 -0.69 -9.00
N ASP A 36 -8.64 -0.17 -10.23
CA ASP A 36 -9.28 -0.89 -11.32
C ASP A 36 -8.49 -2.13 -11.73
N LEU A 37 -7.16 -2.03 -11.78
CA LEU A 37 -6.25 -3.16 -12.04
C LEU A 37 -6.31 -4.21 -10.92
N MET A 38 -6.28 -3.81 -9.65
CA MET A 38 -6.39 -4.73 -8.52
C MET A 38 -7.73 -5.45 -8.50
N THR A 39 -8.81 -4.75 -8.82
CA THR A 39 -10.15 -5.35 -8.92
C THR A 39 -10.16 -6.41 -10.02
N LYS A 40 -9.68 -6.08 -11.22
CA LYS A 40 -9.58 -7.03 -12.34
C LYS A 40 -8.70 -8.22 -12.01
N MET A 41 -7.59 -8.01 -11.32
CA MET A 41 -6.69 -9.08 -10.88
C MET A 41 -7.37 -10.00 -9.85
N ALA A 42 -8.09 -9.43 -8.87
CA ALA A 42 -8.85 -10.20 -7.90
C ALA A 42 -9.93 -11.06 -8.57
N ASP A 43 -10.62 -10.52 -9.58
CA ASP A 43 -11.70 -11.23 -10.26
C ASP A 43 -11.22 -12.30 -11.23
N LYS A 44 -10.10 -12.07 -11.94
CA LYS A 44 -9.59 -13.00 -12.96
C LYS A 44 -8.61 -14.03 -12.44
N CYS A 45 -7.81 -13.68 -11.42
CA CYS A 45 -6.64 -14.48 -11.04
C CYS A 45 -6.73 -15.04 -9.62
N MET A 46 -7.71 -14.63 -8.82
CA MET A 46 -7.82 -15.04 -7.41
C MET A 46 -9.15 -15.75 -7.15
N THR A 47 -9.11 -16.73 -6.25
CA THR A 47 -10.29 -17.51 -5.82
C THR A 47 -10.26 -17.69 -4.30
N GLY A 48 -11.41 -18.04 -3.72
CA GLY A 48 -11.54 -18.36 -2.29
C GLY A 48 -11.05 -17.25 -1.35
N PHE A 49 -10.29 -17.64 -0.33
CA PHE A 49 -9.80 -16.74 0.72
C PHE A 49 -8.93 -15.59 0.20
N THR A 50 -8.05 -15.85 -0.75
CA THR A 50 -7.15 -14.83 -1.33
C THR A 50 -7.94 -13.74 -2.07
N LYS A 51 -9.03 -14.12 -2.75
CA LYS A 51 -9.95 -13.17 -3.37
C LYS A 51 -10.61 -12.27 -2.32
N ASN A 52 -11.08 -12.85 -1.21
CA ASN A 52 -11.70 -12.08 -0.12
C ASN A 52 -10.73 -11.08 0.50
N ILE A 53 -9.49 -11.48 0.79
CA ILE A 53 -8.45 -10.55 1.29
C ILE A 53 -8.25 -9.40 0.30
N MET A 54 -8.09 -9.71 -0.98
CA MET A 54 -7.86 -8.69 -2.00
C MET A 54 -9.05 -7.74 -2.13
N GLN A 55 -10.28 -8.24 -2.06
CA GLN A 55 -11.48 -7.40 -2.08
C GLN A 55 -11.57 -6.47 -0.88
N VAL A 56 -11.18 -6.92 0.33
CA VAL A 56 -11.09 -6.06 1.52
C VAL A 56 -10.02 -4.97 1.32
N ALA A 57 -8.85 -5.32 0.79
CA ALA A 57 -7.81 -4.34 0.48
C ALA A 57 -8.30 -3.29 -0.53
N VAL A 58 -8.91 -3.73 -1.63
CA VAL A 58 -9.50 -2.86 -2.66
C VAL A 58 -10.59 -1.95 -2.06
N TYR A 59 -11.45 -2.48 -1.19
CA TYR A 59 -12.48 -1.71 -0.50
C TYR A 59 -11.87 -0.59 0.36
N SER A 60 -10.87 -0.91 1.19
CA SER A 60 -10.18 0.06 2.04
C SER A 60 -9.51 1.17 1.23
N ILE A 61 -8.84 0.81 0.13
CA ILE A 61 -8.20 1.78 -0.77
C ILE A 61 -9.27 2.66 -1.45
N ARG A 62 -10.39 2.08 -1.91
CA ARG A 62 -11.51 2.84 -2.48
C ARG A 62 -12.10 3.84 -1.49
N ARG A 63 -12.29 3.43 -0.23
CA ARG A 63 -12.80 4.28 0.84
C ARG A 63 -11.84 5.42 1.15
N SER A 64 -10.55 5.12 1.29
CA SER A 64 -9.50 6.12 1.49
C SER A 64 -9.50 7.13 0.33
N ARG A 65 -9.49 6.67 -0.92
CA ARG A 65 -9.56 7.51 -2.12
C ARG A 65 -10.78 8.44 -2.12
N LYS A 66 -11.98 7.97 -1.76
CA LYS A 66 -13.18 8.82 -1.70
C LYS A 66 -13.05 9.99 -0.72
N THR A 67 -12.27 9.81 0.33
CA THR A 67 -12.02 10.82 1.36
C THR A 67 -10.99 11.84 0.84
N MET A 68 -9.89 11.35 0.24
CA MET A 68 -8.77 12.19 -0.20
C MET A 68 -9.00 12.89 -1.55
N CYS A 69 -9.71 12.26 -2.49
CA CYS A 69 -9.80 12.66 -3.89
C CYS A 69 -11.12 13.34 -4.24
N ARG A 70 -11.55 14.28 -3.42
CA ARG A 70 -12.76 15.06 -3.66
C ARG A 70 -12.48 16.23 -4.62
N ASN A 71 -13.51 16.66 -5.35
CA ASN A 71 -13.40 17.78 -6.29
C ASN A 71 -13.22 19.13 -5.59
N LYS A 72 -13.69 19.25 -4.35
CA LYS A 72 -13.54 20.46 -3.51
C LYS A 72 -12.58 20.15 -2.37
N PRO A 73 -11.59 21.02 -2.09
CA PRO A 73 -10.72 20.88 -0.93
C PRO A 73 -11.54 20.82 0.37
N ASN A 74 -11.18 19.92 1.27
CA ASN A 74 -11.73 19.86 2.63
C ASN A 74 -10.59 19.76 3.65
N LYS A 75 -10.90 19.91 4.95
CA LYS A 75 -9.89 19.90 6.01
C LYS A 75 -9.05 18.62 6.03
N GLU A 76 -9.67 17.47 5.79
CA GLU A 76 -9.00 16.17 5.72
C GLU A 76 -7.98 16.12 4.58
N MET A 77 -8.38 16.58 3.39
CA MET A 77 -7.53 16.64 2.22
C MET A 77 -6.32 17.56 2.43
N MET A 78 -6.52 18.71 3.07
CA MET A 78 -5.41 19.62 3.40
C MET A 78 -4.47 19.01 4.44
N ALA A 79 -5.00 18.34 5.48
CA ALA A 79 -4.18 17.65 6.47
C ALA A 79 -3.30 16.54 5.85
N ILE A 80 -3.80 15.87 4.82
CA ILE A 80 -3.05 14.86 4.06
C ILE A 80 -1.90 15.49 3.26
N ILE A 81 -2.15 16.64 2.63
CA ILE A 81 -1.12 17.41 1.90
C ILE A 81 -0.05 17.90 2.87
N ASP A 82 -0.45 18.45 4.02
CA ASP A 82 0.47 18.94 5.06
C ASP A 82 1.35 17.81 5.61
N ALA A 83 0.79 16.61 5.77
CA ALA A 83 1.54 15.43 6.17
C ALA A 83 2.48 14.91 5.07
N GLY A 84 2.28 15.30 3.81
CA GLY A 84 3.01 14.78 2.65
C GLY A 84 4.52 14.94 2.77
N ARG A 85 5.00 16.10 3.26
CA ARG A 85 6.44 16.34 3.48
C ARG A 85 7.03 15.37 4.50
N CYS A 86 6.30 15.08 5.58
CA CYS A 86 6.73 14.13 6.60
C CYS A 86 6.81 12.70 6.03
N VAL A 87 5.76 12.26 5.32
CA VAL A 87 5.72 10.95 4.68
C VAL A 87 6.86 10.78 3.67
N ASN A 88 7.11 11.80 2.85
CA ASN A 88 8.19 11.78 1.86
C ASN A 88 9.58 11.70 2.49
N SER A 89 9.79 12.40 3.62
CA SER A 89 11.05 12.30 4.37
C SER A 89 11.28 10.91 4.97
N GLY A 90 10.20 10.21 5.34
CA GLY A 90 10.24 8.86 5.92
C GLY A 90 10.27 7.72 4.90
N GLY A 91 9.92 7.98 3.64
CA GLY A 91 9.70 6.96 2.61
C GLY A 91 10.87 6.01 2.41
N LYS A 92 12.11 6.52 2.40
CA LYS A 92 13.32 5.69 2.28
C LYS A 92 13.52 4.75 3.48
N ARG A 93 13.28 5.26 4.70
CA ARG A 93 13.39 4.46 5.93
C ARG A 93 12.33 3.38 5.99
N PHE A 94 11.10 3.72 5.61
CA PHE A 94 9.99 2.77 5.51
C PHE A 94 10.28 1.70 4.45
N GLY A 95 10.71 2.10 3.25
CA GLY A 95 11.06 1.16 2.17
C GLY A 95 12.15 0.16 2.59
N ASN A 96 13.20 0.64 3.26
CA ASN A 96 14.24 -0.23 3.80
C ASN A 96 13.69 -1.23 4.86
N CYS A 97 12.76 -0.78 5.69
CA CYS A 97 12.11 -1.65 6.69
C CYS A 97 11.31 -2.76 6.00
N VAL A 98 10.49 -2.41 5.00
CA VAL A 98 9.68 -3.38 4.25
C VAL A 98 10.56 -4.37 3.50
N GLN A 99 11.66 -3.92 2.87
CA GLN A 99 12.62 -4.81 2.22
C GLN A 99 13.24 -5.80 3.21
N ARG A 100 13.65 -5.34 4.40
CA ARG A 100 14.18 -6.24 5.45
C ARG A 100 13.12 -7.24 5.91
N ALA A 101 11.90 -6.79 6.15
CA ALA A 101 10.79 -7.66 6.53
C ALA A 101 10.52 -8.72 5.44
N GLN A 102 10.58 -8.34 4.17
CA GLN A 102 10.43 -9.26 3.05
C GLN A 102 11.52 -10.34 3.02
N ILE A 103 12.78 -9.97 3.26
CA ILE A 103 13.89 -10.93 3.39
C ILE A 103 13.64 -11.91 4.54
N HIS A 104 13.18 -11.42 5.69
CA HIS A 104 12.81 -12.26 6.84
C HIS A 104 11.66 -13.21 6.50
N ILE A 105 10.59 -12.73 5.86
CA ILE A 105 9.45 -13.57 5.45
C ILE A 105 9.88 -14.64 4.44
N GLN A 106 10.76 -14.29 3.50
CA GLN A 106 11.27 -15.24 2.50
C GLN A 106 12.17 -16.31 3.12
N THR A 107 13.00 -15.94 4.10
CA THR A 107 13.86 -16.89 4.82
C THR A 107 13.06 -17.86 5.70
N VAL A 108 11.94 -17.43 6.30
CA VAL A 108 11.04 -18.31 7.07
C VAL A 108 10.53 -19.50 6.25
N LYS A 109 10.34 -19.36 4.93
CA LYS A 109 9.93 -20.47 4.07
C LYS A 109 10.96 -21.60 3.98
N ASN A 110 12.22 -21.30 4.27
CA ASN A 110 13.33 -22.25 4.20
C ASN A 110 13.72 -22.81 5.58
N LEU A 111 13.14 -22.29 6.68
CA LEU A 111 13.38 -22.79 8.03
C LEU A 111 12.67 -24.13 8.27
N SER A 112 13.17 -24.93 9.20
CA SER A 112 12.48 -26.16 9.65
C SER A 112 11.21 -25.82 10.42
N SER A 113 10.24 -26.74 10.51
CA SER A 113 8.93 -26.47 11.13
C SER A 113 9.00 -25.94 12.57
N LYS A 114 10.03 -26.35 13.36
CA LYS A 114 10.22 -25.86 14.74
C LYS A 114 10.71 -24.41 14.80
N GLU A 115 11.47 -23.97 13.81
CA GLU A 115 12.03 -22.61 13.72
C GLU A 115 11.06 -21.62 13.06
N ARG A 116 9.99 -22.11 12.40
CA ARG A 116 8.93 -21.26 11.82
C ARG A 116 7.94 -20.72 12.84
N ILE A 117 7.67 -21.48 13.91
CA ILE A 117 6.62 -21.16 14.91
C ILE A 117 6.78 -19.75 15.54
N PRO A 118 8.00 -19.28 15.92
CA PRO A 118 8.19 -17.95 16.48
C PRO A 118 7.85 -16.79 15.52
N PHE A 119 7.85 -17.05 14.20
CA PHE A 119 7.56 -16.03 13.18
C PHE A 119 6.08 -15.98 12.78
N ILE A 120 5.31 -17.05 13.04
CA ILE A 120 3.88 -17.14 12.71
C ILE A 120 3.03 -16.71 13.90
N CYS A 121 3.50 -16.98 15.12
CA CYS A 121 2.86 -16.53 16.33
C CYS A 121 3.55 -15.23 16.80
N CYS A 122 2.89 -14.09 16.66
CA CYS A 122 3.21 -12.93 17.50
C CYS A 122 2.98 -13.35 18.95
N PHE A 123 4.01 -13.88 19.61
CA PHE A 123 3.98 -14.10 21.05
C PHE A 123 3.95 -12.73 21.71
N THR A 124 2.78 -12.40 22.26
CA THR A 124 2.60 -11.34 23.24
C THR A 124 3.53 -11.61 24.42
N SER A 125 4.60 -10.84 24.54
CA SER A 125 5.34 -10.62 25.77
C SER A 125 4.91 -9.31 26.38
#